data_AF-A0AAE0HNS1-F1
#
_entry.id   AF-A0AAE0HNS1-F1
#
_cell.length_a   1.000
_cell.length_b   1.000
_cell.length_c   1.000
_cell.angle_alpha   90.00
_cell.angle_beta   90.00
_cell.angle_gamma   90.00
#
_symmetry.space_group_name_H-M   'P 1'
#
loop_
_entity.id
_entity.type
_entity.pdbx_description
1 polymer ?
#
loop_
_entity_poly.entity_id
_entity_poly.type
_entity_poly.pdbx_seq_one_letter_code
_entity_poly.pdbx_strand_id
1 'polypeptide(L)'
;MLSTTGLTILLALRLTPSAIAQTSTVRYMPTPVPWQEALSRCQEWNMSLYPVPKSTDDPVYDALNQHPLPTYWISRRRGGSCTCLNREGPDDDKLEELPCGEELPAFCG
;
A
#
# COMPACT_ATOMS: atom_id res chain seq x y z
N MET A 1 17.87 55.88 39.11
CA MET A 1 18.36 55.18 37.90
C MET A 1 18.08 53.71 38.10
N LEU A 2 17.13 53.14 37.35
CA LEU A 2 16.84 51.71 37.38
C LEU A 2 16.61 51.26 35.94
N SER A 3 17.59 50.54 35.37
CA SER A 3 17.50 49.92 34.04
C SER A 3 16.55 48.73 34.11
N THR A 4 15.59 48.67 33.20
CA THR A 4 14.77 47.48 32.97
C THR A 4 14.95 47.04 31.53
N THR A 5 15.82 46.05 31.36
CA THR A 5 15.96 45.23 30.14
C THR A 5 14.79 44.26 30.03
N GLY A 6 14.22 44.12 28.84
CA GLY A 6 13.28 43.06 28.47
C GLY A 6 12.36 43.57 27.36
N LEU A 7 12.06 42.84 26.29
CA LEU A 7 12.06 41.40 26.09
C LEU A 7 11.94 41.19 24.56
N THR A 8 12.90 40.51 23.92
CA THR A 8 12.82 40.17 22.49
C THR A 8 11.90 38.96 22.33
N ILE A 9 10.70 39.16 21.80
CA ILE A 9 9.76 38.07 21.49
C ILE A 9 10.23 37.42 20.17
N LEU A 10 10.88 36.26 20.27
CA LEU A 10 11.17 35.39 19.13
C LEU A 10 9.90 34.58 18.82
N LEU A 11 9.20 34.97 17.76
CA LEU A 11 8.04 34.26 17.24
C LEU A 11 8.53 33.00 16.49
N ALA A 12 8.52 31.85 17.16
CA ALA A 12 8.84 30.57 16.53
C ALA A 12 7.68 30.11 15.64
N LEU A 13 7.81 30.30 14.33
CA LEU A 13 6.91 29.75 13.32
C LEU A 13 6.98 28.22 13.37
N ARG A 14 5.96 27.56 13.95
CA ARG A 14 5.82 26.11 13.87
C ARG A 14 5.32 25.75 12.47
N LEU A 15 6.21 25.30 11.60
CA LEU A 15 5.82 24.63 10.37
C LEU A 15 5.15 23.31 10.78
N THR A 16 3.82 23.27 10.73
CA THR A 16 3.09 22.00 10.77
C THR A 16 3.38 21.27 9.47
N PRO A 17 3.95 20.05 9.49
CA PRO A 17 4.10 19.26 8.28
C PRO A 17 2.69 18.96 7.75
N SER A 18 2.39 19.46 6.55
CA SER A 18 1.23 19.01 5.79
C SER A 18 1.44 17.54 5.50
N ALA A 19 0.72 16.66 6.21
CA ALA A 19 0.68 15.25 5.89
C ALA A 19 0.06 15.12 4.50
N ILE A 20 0.89 14.80 3.50
CA ILE A 20 0.42 14.45 2.17
C ILE A 20 -0.27 13.09 2.33
N ALA A 21 -1.60 13.08 2.36
CA ALA A 21 -2.37 11.86 2.27
C ALA A 21 -2.10 11.26 0.87
N GLN A 22 -1.27 10.21 0.81
CA GLN A 22 -1.11 9.43 -0.41
C GLN A 22 -2.43 8.71 -0.67
N THR A 23 -3.21 9.22 -1.62
CA THR A 23 -4.37 8.50 -2.15
C THR A 23 -3.85 7.40 -3.08
N SER A 24 -3.50 6.24 -2.52
CA SER A 24 -3.08 5.09 -3.33
C SER A 24 -4.22 4.71 -4.27
N THR A 25 -4.01 4.86 -5.57
CA THR A 25 -4.99 4.43 -6.58
C THR A 25 -4.85 2.93 -6.78
N VAL A 26 -5.89 2.16 -6.46
CA VAL A 26 -5.89 0.71 -6.71
C VAL A 26 -6.23 0.45 -8.17
N ARG A 27 -5.35 -0.23 -8.90
CA ARG A 27 -5.60 -0.64 -10.29
C ARG A 27 -5.59 -2.16 -10.41
N TYR A 28 -6.62 -2.70 -11.06
CA TYR A 28 -6.75 -4.15 -11.28
C TYR A 28 -6.00 -4.61 -12.53
N MET A 29 -5.16 -5.63 -12.38
CA MET A 29 -4.50 -6.35 -13.47
C MET A 29 -5.14 -7.74 -13.61
N PRO A 30 -5.98 -7.96 -14.64
CA PRO A 30 -6.80 -9.18 -14.74
C PRO A 30 -6.06 -10.43 -15.18
N THR A 31 -4.94 -10.28 -15.90
CA THR A 31 -4.20 -11.43 -16.45
C THR A 31 -3.47 -12.15 -15.32
N PRO A 32 -3.77 -13.43 -15.04
CA PRO A 32 -3.01 -14.19 -14.07
C PRO A 32 -1.58 -14.41 -14.56
N VAL A 33 -0.60 -14.07 -13.74
CA VAL A 33 0.83 -14.24 -14.03
C VAL A 33 1.61 -14.48 -12.74
N PRO A 34 2.86 -14.98 -12.81
CA PRO A 34 3.75 -15.05 -11.66
C PRO A 34 4.01 -13.68 -11.05
N TRP A 35 4.27 -13.63 -9.75
CA TRP A 35 4.42 -12.37 -9.00
C TRP A 35 5.44 -11.40 -9.63
N GLN A 36 6.57 -11.92 -10.11
CA GLN A 36 7.62 -11.10 -10.72
C GLN A 36 7.16 -10.46 -12.04
N GLU A 37 6.36 -11.19 -12.83
CA GLU A 37 5.78 -10.64 -14.06
C GLU A 37 4.67 -9.62 -13.73
N ALA A 38 3.87 -9.87 -12.70
CA ALA A 38 2.87 -8.92 -12.21
C ALA A 38 3.52 -7.58 -11.82
N LEU A 39 4.65 -7.62 -11.12
CA LEU A 39 5.43 -6.42 -10.80
C LEU A 39 5.85 -5.67 -12.06
N SER A 40 6.46 -6.37 -13.02
CA SER A 40 6.90 -5.77 -14.28
C SER A 40 5.72 -5.12 -15.04
N ARG A 41 4.55 -5.76 -15.08
CA ARG A 41 3.35 -5.23 -15.74
C ARG A 41 2.76 -4.01 -15.04
N CYS A 42 2.74 -3.99 -13.71
CA CYS A 42 2.37 -2.77 -12.98
C CYS A 42 3.32 -1.60 -13.30
N GLN A 43 4.61 -1.88 -13.49
CA GLN A 43 5.62 -0.88 -13.85
C GLN A 43 5.42 -0.30 -15.26
N GLU A 44 4.86 -1.06 -16.20
CA GLU A 44 4.44 -0.53 -17.51
C GLU A 44 3.38 0.58 -17.39
N TRP A 45 2.66 0.62 -16.26
CA TRP A 45 1.70 1.69 -15.95
C TRP A 45 2.28 2.80 -15.06
N ASN A 46 3.60 2.82 -14.85
CA ASN A 46 4.28 3.67 -13.86
C ASN A 46 3.77 3.46 -12.41
N MET A 47 3.36 2.23 -12.09
CA MET A 47 2.91 1.82 -10.76
C MET A 47 3.79 0.68 -10.22
N SER A 48 3.65 0.32 -8.95
CA SER A 48 4.17 -0.94 -8.42
C SER A 48 3.02 -1.91 -8.18
N LEU A 49 3.33 -3.12 -7.71
CA LEU A 49 2.32 -3.92 -7.02
C LEU A 49 1.82 -3.14 -5.80
N TYR A 50 0.51 -3.22 -5.55
CA TYR A 50 -0.14 -2.50 -4.47
C TYR A 50 0.57 -2.77 -3.13
N PRO A 51 0.87 -1.78 -2.29
CA PRO A 51 1.58 -1.99 -1.03
C PRO A 51 0.80 -2.88 -0.08
N VAL A 52 1.49 -3.54 0.86
CA VAL A 52 0.82 -4.30 1.93
C VAL A 52 -0.07 -3.33 2.74
N PRO A 53 -1.38 -3.59 2.87
CA PRO A 53 -2.29 -2.71 3.59
C PRO A 53 -1.89 -2.62 5.06
N LYS A 54 -2.00 -1.41 5.63
CA LYS A 54 -1.62 -1.12 7.02
C LYS A 54 -2.80 -1.10 8.00
N SER A 55 -4.02 -1.10 7.47
CA SER A 55 -5.27 -1.01 8.22
C SER A 55 -6.39 -1.66 7.42
N THR A 56 -7.44 -2.11 8.10
CA THR A 56 -8.62 -2.75 7.50
C THR A 56 -9.45 -1.81 6.62
N ASP A 57 -9.29 -0.49 6.76
CA ASP A 57 -9.94 0.53 5.93
C ASP A 57 -9.17 0.86 4.63
N ASP A 58 -8.16 0.06 4.28
CA ASP A 58 -7.39 0.28 3.06
C ASP A 58 -8.26 0.04 1.81
N PRO A 59 -8.23 0.94 0.80
CA PRO A 59 -9.11 0.86 -0.37
C PRO A 59 -8.91 -0.42 -1.21
N VAL A 60 -7.80 -1.15 -1.02
CA VAL A 60 -7.60 -2.44 -1.68
C VAL A 60 -8.63 -3.48 -1.25
N TYR A 61 -9.20 -3.38 -0.06
CA TYR A 61 -10.23 -4.32 0.40
C TYR A 61 -11.57 -4.09 -0.30
N ASP A 62 -11.90 -2.84 -0.64
CA ASP A 62 -13.05 -2.55 -1.49
C ASP A 62 -12.85 -3.16 -2.88
N ALA A 63 -11.66 -3.00 -3.47
CA ALA A 63 -11.33 -3.61 -4.76
C ALA A 63 -11.41 -5.14 -4.68
N LEU A 64 -10.84 -5.76 -3.64
CA LEU A 64 -10.89 -7.21 -3.40
C LEU A 64 -12.33 -7.74 -3.37
N ASN A 65 -13.26 -6.99 -2.79
CA ASN A 65 -14.67 -7.40 -2.72
C ASN A 65 -15.44 -7.16 -4.04
N GLN A 66 -14.99 -6.25 -4.90
CA GLN A 66 -15.64 -5.93 -6.17
C GLN A 66 -15.23 -6.87 -7.32
N HIS A 67 -14.10 -7.56 -7.19
CA HIS A 67 -13.59 -8.45 -8.23
C HIS A 67 -13.96 -9.93 -8.00
N PRO A 68 -14.09 -10.73 -9.08
CA PRO A 68 -14.71 -12.06 -9.01
C PRO A 68 -13.83 -13.14 -8.39
N LEU A 69 -12.51 -13.05 -8.59
CA LEU A 69 -11.56 -14.03 -8.05
C LEU A 69 -11.32 -13.77 -6.55
N PRO A 70 -10.94 -14.79 -5.77
CA PRO A 70 -10.69 -14.61 -4.34
C PRO A 70 -9.29 -14.08 -4.03
N THR A 71 -8.31 -14.31 -4.90
CA THR A 71 -6.88 -14.11 -4.60
C THR A 71 -6.17 -13.24 -5.62
N TYR A 72 -5.37 -12.26 -5.15
CA TYR A 72 -4.65 -11.29 -5.99
C TYR A 72 -3.26 -10.96 -5.44
N TRP A 73 -2.26 -10.86 -6.32
CA TRP A 73 -0.93 -10.41 -5.95
C TRP A 73 -0.90 -8.95 -5.48
N ILE A 74 -0.09 -8.71 -4.44
CA ILE A 74 0.30 -7.40 -3.94
C ILE A 74 1.82 -7.39 -3.66
N SER A 75 2.37 -6.26 -3.20
CA SER A 75 3.77 -6.16 -2.81
C SER A 75 4.15 -7.15 -1.70
N ARG A 76 5.39 -7.65 -1.73
CA ARG A 76 5.90 -8.62 -0.75
C ARG A 76 5.99 -8.02 0.65
N ARG A 77 5.61 -8.82 1.65
CA ARG A 77 5.87 -8.55 3.07
C ARG A 77 7.24 -9.07 3.52
N ARG A 78 7.70 -10.20 2.98
CA ARG A 78 8.93 -10.92 3.41
C ARG A 78 9.73 -11.44 2.21
N GLY A 79 10.96 -11.91 2.46
CA GLY A 79 11.78 -12.59 1.46
C GLY A 79 11.60 -14.10 1.54
N GLY A 80 11.38 -14.77 0.39
CA GLY A 80 11.26 -16.23 0.27
C GLY A 80 9.94 -16.70 -0.33
N SER A 81 8.86 -15.97 -0.08
CA SER A 81 7.49 -16.19 -0.58
C SER A 81 6.91 -14.89 -1.13
N CYS A 82 5.76 -14.98 -1.80
CA CYS A 82 5.05 -13.85 -2.36
C CYS A 82 3.72 -13.64 -1.65
N THR A 83 3.39 -12.38 -1.41
CA THR A 83 2.21 -11.99 -0.64
C THR A 83 1.03 -11.72 -1.58
N CYS A 84 -0.13 -12.28 -1.26
CA CYS A 84 -1.39 -12.00 -1.93
C CYS A 84 -2.47 -11.60 -0.92
N LEU A 85 -3.49 -10.90 -1.41
CA LEU A 85 -4.76 -10.77 -0.71
C LEU A 85 -5.64 -11.96 -1.07
N ASN A 86 -6.20 -12.64 -0.07
CA ASN A 86 -7.17 -13.71 -0.21
C ASN A 86 -8.46 -13.32 0.54
N ARG A 87 -9.55 -13.07 -0.19
CA ARG A 87 -10.85 -12.68 0.38
C ARG A 87 -11.40 -13.71 1.36
N GLU A 88 -11.09 -14.97 1.13
CA GLU A 88 -11.55 -16.12 1.91
C GLU A 88 -10.44 -16.67 2.83
N GLY A 89 -9.36 -15.91 2.97
CA GLY A 89 -8.22 -16.30 3.79
C GLY A 89 -8.59 -16.49 5.26
N PRO A 90 -7.82 -17.32 5.99
CA PRO A 90 -8.10 -17.64 7.40
C PRO A 90 -7.79 -16.48 8.36
N ASP A 91 -6.99 -15.50 7.93
CA ASP A 91 -6.55 -14.36 8.73
C ASP A 91 -7.45 -13.13 8.52
N ASP A 92 -7.69 -12.36 9.60
CA ASP A 92 -8.48 -11.12 9.57
C ASP A 92 -7.90 -10.06 8.61
N ASP A 93 -6.58 -10.06 8.38
CA ASP A 93 -5.92 -9.13 7.47
C ASP A 93 -6.03 -9.54 5.98
N LYS A 94 -6.58 -10.73 5.72
CA LYS A 94 -6.75 -11.34 4.40
C LYS A 94 -5.43 -11.51 3.64
N LEU A 95 -4.30 -11.51 4.34
CA LEU A 95 -2.99 -11.69 3.73
C LEU A 95 -2.60 -13.16 3.75
N GLU A 96 -2.17 -13.65 2.61
CA GLU A 96 -1.67 -15.02 2.47
C GLU A 96 -0.30 -15.00 1.78
N GLU A 97 0.52 -16.01 2.05
CA GLU A 97 1.82 -16.20 1.43
C GLU A 97 1.78 -17.44 0.53
N LEU A 98 2.12 -17.25 -0.74
CA LEU A 98 2.12 -18.30 -1.75
C LEU A 98 3.48 -18.39 -2.47
N PRO A 99 3.79 -19.53 -3.13
CA PRO A 99 4.94 -19.61 -4.02
C PRO A 99 4.88 -18.52 -5.09
N CYS A 100 5.98 -17.82 -5.32
CA CYS A 100 6.01 -16.70 -6.28
C CYS A 100 5.75 -17.09 -7.74
N GLY A 101 5.79 -18.38 -8.05
CA GLY A 101 5.51 -18.93 -9.38
C GLY A 101 4.02 -19.16 -9.66
N GLU A 102 3.14 -19.03 -8.66
CA GLU A 102 1.69 -19.18 -8.87
C GLU A 102 1.15 -18.08 -9.80
N GLU A 103 0.21 -18.45 -10.66
CA GLU A 103 -0.40 -17.54 -11.62
C GLU A 103 -1.66 -16.91 -11.02
N LEU A 104 -1.56 -15.65 -10.60
CA LEU A 104 -2.68 -14.89 -10.03
C LEU A 104 -2.81 -13.54 -10.71
N PRO A 105 -4.03 -12.99 -10.78
CA PRO A 105 -4.21 -11.57 -11.09
C PRO A 105 -3.55 -10.70 -10.01
N ALA A 106 -3.44 -9.39 -10.23
CA ALA A 106 -2.77 -8.50 -9.30
C ALA A 106 -3.51 -7.18 -9.08
N PHE A 107 -3.21 -6.54 -7.94
CA PHE A 107 -3.49 -5.13 -7.73
C PHE A 107 -2.19 -4.33 -7.85
N CYS A 108 -2.25 -3.23 -8.59
CA CYS A 108 -1.18 -2.24 -8.73
C CYS A 108 -1.53 -0.97 -7.93
N GLY A 109 -0.53 -0.29 -7.36
CA GLY A 109 -0.70 0.87 -6.48
C GLY A 109 0.55 1.70 -6.29
#